data_AF-A0A1Q2LIX2-F1
#
_entry.id   AF-A0A1Q2LIX2-F1
#
_cell.length_a   1.000
_cell.length_b   1.000
_cell.length_c   1.000
_cell.angle_alpha   90.00
_cell.angle_beta   90.00
_cell.angle_gamma   90.00
#
_symmetry.space_group_name_H-M   'P 1'
#
loop_
_entity.id
_entity.type
_entity.pdbx_description
1 polymer ?
#
loop_
_entity_poly.entity_id
_entity_poly.type
_entity_poly.pdbx_seq_one_letter_code
_entity_poly.pdbx_strand_id
1 'polypeptide(L)'
;MRYFSSFGLYGDYALFESLLYDFGYVPNHYDIIGFSSGALSALQYAMQRIVNKQRVGRVILLSPLLYTHHISSDSVLNIAGFDSDLITSFKRNVENLDSKNNTQIITHVSFESFAREFSHINIYTLWNLFKKACIHSYKKDKLKYHTTLYKQLGFHITDDIMRLDSHNNKECRVFTQFEKLTTLRNLWDIHAIDLEKIEKKSQKFVVFIAENDRITNSKLISKYLSQFGICYILKGRNHILQRVANKRA
;
A
#
# COMPACT_ATOMS: atom_id res chain seq x y z
N MET A 1 3.83 -19.70 8.84
CA MET A 1 3.49 -18.62 7.90
C MET A 1 4.32 -17.40 8.22
N ARG A 2 4.59 -16.56 7.22
CA ARG A 2 5.15 -15.22 7.42
C ARG A 2 4.13 -14.20 6.93
N TYR A 3 3.66 -13.35 7.84
CA TYR A 3 2.73 -12.26 7.53
C TYR A 3 3.46 -10.91 7.51
N PHE A 4 3.08 -10.06 6.57
CA PHE A 4 3.58 -8.70 6.40
C PHE A 4 2.43 -7.69 6.51
N SER A 5 2.41 -6.96 7.62
CA SER A 5 1.42 -5.91 7.91
C SER A 5 1.57 -4.69 7.01
N SER A 6 0.50 -3.92 6.88
CA SER A 6 0.56 -2.58 6.28
C SER A 6 1.32 -1.59 7.17
N PHE A 7 1.87 -0.53 6.58
CA PHE A 7 2.53 0.53 7.32
C PHE A 7 1.58 1.15 8.35
N GLY A 8 2.02 1.20 9.60
CA GLY A 8 1.23 1.75 10.69
C GLY A 8 0.23 0.75 11.28
N LEU A 9 0.25 -0.51 10.88
CA LEU A 9 -0.57 -1.56 11.48
C LEU A 9 0.26 -2.63 12.18
N TYR A 10 -0.36 -3.31 13.14
CA TYR A 10 0.18 -4.46 13.86
C TYR A 10 -0.94 -5.44 14.19
N GLY A 11 -0.72 -6.75 14.06
CA GLY A 11 -1.74 -7.76 14.38
C GLY A 11 -2.97 -7.76 13.44
N ASP A 12 -2.92 -6.97 12.36
CA ASP A 12 -3.97 -6.81 11.35
C ASP A 12 -4.29 -8.10 10.58
N TYR A 13 -3.46 -9.14 10.68
CA TYR A 13 -3.80 -10.49 10.20
C TYR A 13 -5.13 -11.00 10.73
N ALA A 14 -5.49 -10.65 11.98
CA ALA A 14 -6.76 -11.06 12.61
C ALA A 14 -7.99 -10.60 11.82
N LEU A 15 -7.89 -9.51 11.03
CA LEU A 15 -8.96 -9.03 10.16
C LEU A 15 -9.28 -9.99 9.00
N PHE A 16 -8.32 -10.84 8.63
CA PHE A 16 -8.35 -11.66 7.43
C PHE A 16 -8.43 -13.16 7.71
N GLU A 17 -8.25 -13.58 8.96
CA GLU A 17 -8.17 -14.99 9.33
C GLU A 17 -9.44 -15.77 8.92
N SER A 18 -10.62 -15.28 9.31
CA SER A 18 -11.90 -15.89 8.94
C SER A 18 -12.09 -15.92 7.42
N LEU A 19 -11.75 -14.82 6.73
CA LEU A 19 -11.86 -14.74 5.28
C LEU A 19 -10.98 -15.79 4.59
N LEU A 20 -9.73 -15.93 5.02
CA LEU A 20 -8.81 -16.91 4.46
C LEU A 20 -9.30 -18.33 4.74
N TYR A 21 -9.78 -18.60 5.95
CA TYR A 21 -10.36 -19.88 6.32
C TYR A 21 -11.56 -20.26 5.44
N ASP A 22 -12.50 -19.34 5.22
CA ASP A 22 -13.70 -19.55 4.40
C ASP A 22 -13.37 -19.90 2.94
N PHE A 23 -12.25 -19.39 2.42
CA PHE A 23 -11.74 -19.71 1.09
C PHE A 23 -10.81 -20.95 1.06
N GLY A 24 -10.69 -21.68 2.18
CA GLY A 24 -9.86 -22.88 2.29
C GLY A 24 -8.36 -22.61 2.40
N TYR A 25 -7.96 -21.37 2.71
CA TYR A 25 -6.57 -20.97 2.90
C TYR A 25 -6.18 -20.98 4.38
N VAL A 26 -6.03 -22.17 4.97
CA VAL A 26 -5.42 -22.33 6.30
C VAL A 26 -3.91 -22.23 6.18
N PRO A 27 -3.23 -21.16 6.67
CA PRO A 27 -1.81 -20.96 6.39
C PRO A 27 -0.90 -22.00 7.07
N ASN A 28 0.21 -22.33 6.41
CA ASN A 28 1.21 -23.27 6.89
C ASN A 28 2.59 -22.60 7.09
N HIS A 29 3.58 -23.41 7.47
CA HIS A 29 5.01 -23.12 7.57
C HIS A 29 5.51 -22.03 6.60
N TYR A 30 5.32 -22.34 5.32
CA TYR A 30 6.00 -21.74 4.18
C TYR A 30 5.19 -20.68 3.46
N ASP A 31 3.93 -20.47 3.86
CA ASP A 31 3.09 -19.45 3.23
C ASP A 31 3.56 -18.05 3.61
N ILE A 32 3.45 -17.17 2.64
CA ILE A 32 3.84 -15.77 2.72
C ILE A 32 2.60 -14.94 2.42
N ILE A 33 2.21 -14.08 3.35
CA ILE A 33 0.98 -13.30 3.26
C ILE A 33 1.33 -11.83 3.47
N GLY A 34 0.78 -10.93 2.67
CA GLY A 34 1.00 -9.50 2.84
C GLY A 34 -0.25 -8.69 2.57
N PHE A 35 -0.52 -7.69 3.42
CA PHE A 35 -1.66 -6.78 3.30
C PHE A 35 -1.23 -5.38 2.89
N SER A 36 -1.92 -4.76 1.94
CA SER A 36 -1.70 -3.37 1.51
C SER A 36 -0.22 -3.13 1.16
N SER A 37 0.47 -2.16 1.79
CA SER A 37 1.91 -1.95 1.57
C SER A 37 2.78 -3.16 1.96
N GLY A 38 2.30 -3.98 2.90
CA GLY A 38 2.96 -5.24 3.29
C GLY A 38 2.95 -6.30 2.18
N ALA A 39 2.09 -6.17 1.17
CA ALA A 39 2.11 -7.04 -0.02
C ALA A 39 3.45 -6.92 -0.78
N LEU A 40 3.99 -5.70 -0.89
CA LEU A 40 5.30 -5.46 -1.51
C LEU A 40 6.41 -6.17 -0.71
N SER A 41 6.40 -6.08 0.62
CA SER A 41 7.35 -6.77 1.49
C SER A 41 7.20 -8.30 1.42
N ALA A 42 5.98 -8.81 1.29
CA ALA A 42 5.72 -10.23 1.08
C ALA A 42 6.37 -10.74 -0.23
N LEU A 43 6.24 -9.98 -1.32
CA LEU A 43 6.87 -10.31 -2.60
C LEU A 43 8.40 -10.28 -2.53
N GLN A 44 8.98 -9.26 -1.89
CA GLN A 44 10.42 -9.18 -1.66
C GLN A 44 10.94 -10.37 -0.85
N TYR A 45 10.22 -10.73 0.21
CA TYR A 45 10.58 -11.88 1.02
C TYR A 45 10.48 -13.18 0.21
N ALA A 46 9.44 -13.35 -0.60
CA ALA A 46 9.34 -14.50 -1.52
C ALA A 46 10.54 -14.57 -2.48
N MET A 47 10.93 -13.45 -3.07
CA MET A 47 12.13 -13.37 -3.93
C MET A 47 13.40 -13.75 -3.19
N GLN A 48 13.61 -13.22 -1.99
CA GLN A 48 14.77 -13.54 -1.16
C GLN A 48 14.83 -15.04 -0.84
N ARG A 49 13.69 -15.64 -0.48
CA ARG A 49 13.56 -17.09 -0.24
C ARG A 49 13.94 -17.89 -1.48
N ILE A 50 13.44 -17.51 -2.65
CA ILE A 50 13.73 -18.17 -3.93
C ILE A 50 15.22 -18.07 -4.29
N VAL A 51 15.82 -16.88 -4.16
CA VAL A 51 17.26 -16.66 -4.41
C VAL A 51 18.11 -17.55 -3.51
N ASN A 52 17.71 -17.67 -2.24
CA ASN A 52 18.38 -18.53 -1.26
C ASN A 52 18.02 -20.02 -1.39
N LYS A 53 17.36 -20.43 -2.48
CA LYS A 53 16.92 -21.81 -2.74
C LYS A 53 16.04 -22.40 -1.62
N GLN A 54 15.31 -21.56 -0.91
CA GLN A 54 14.41 -21.96 0.16
C GLN A 54 12.99 -22.17 -0.38
N ARG A 55 12.27 -23.11 0.25
CA ARG A 55 10.87 -23.38 -0.09
C ARG A 55 10.00 -22.14 0.12
N VAL A 56 9.16 -21.86 -0.87
CA VAL A 56 8.07 -20.88 -0.83
C VAL A 56 6.76 -21.66 -0.96
N GLY A 57 5.86 -21.47 0.01
CA GLY A 57 4.51 -22.03 -0.03
C GLY A 57 3.62 -21.19 -0.93
N ARG A 58 2.41 -20.90 -0.46
CA ARG A 58 1.51 -19.96 -1.13
C ARG A 58 1.97 -18.54 -0.88
N VAL A 59 1.90 -17.70 -1.90
CA VAL A 59 2.02 -16.24 -1.78
C VAL A 59 0.61 -15.67 -1.88
N ILE A 60 0.12 -15.09 -0.78
CA ILE A 60 -1.24 -14.55 -0.68
C ILE A 60 -1.16 -13.03 -0.46
N LEU A 61 -1.68 -12.26 -1.40
CA LEU A 61 -1.73 -10.80 -1.31
C LEU A 61 -3.15 -10.34 -0.98
N LEU A 62 -3.28 -9.50 0.04
CA LEU A 62 -4.54 -8.97 0.53
C LEU A 62 -4.60 -7.47 0.21
N SER A 63 -5.54 -7.04 -0.63
CA SER A 63 -5.67 -5.67 -1.15
C SER A 63 -4.32 -5.02 -1.43
N PRO A 64 -3.48 -5.60 -2.30
CA PRO A 64 -2.10 -5.19 -2.43
C PRO A 64 -2.00 -3.73 -2.87
N LEU A 65 -1.27 -2.92 -2.10
CA LEU A 65 -0.90 -1.57 -2.50
C LEU A 65 0.29 -1.65 -3.47
N LEU A 66 -0.03 -1.92 -4.73
CA LEU A 66 0.94 -2.09 -5.79
C LEU A 66 0.71 -1.05 -6.87
N TYR A 67 1.77 -0.33 -7.18
CA TYR A 67 1.83 0.56 -8.34
C TYR A 67 2.61 -0.15 -9.45
N THR A 68 2.16 -0.01 -10.69
CA THR A 68 2.64 -0.79 -11.85
C THR A 68 4.16 -0.69 -12.08
N HIS A 69 4.80 0.41 -11.68
CA HIS A 69 6.26 0.59 -11.77
C HIS A 69 7.06 -0.14 -10.67
N HIS A 70 6.41 -0.78 -9.69
CA HIS A 70 7.05 -1.71 -8.76
C HIS A 70 7.27 -3.11 -9.37
N ILE A 71 6.79 -3.38 -10.59
CA ILE A 71 6.60 -4.77 -11.07
C ILE A 71 7.12 -5.04 -12.50
N SER A 72 7.50 -4.05 -13.30
CA SER A 72 8.17 -4.30 -14.58
C SER A 72 9.61 -3.77 -14.58
N SER A 73 10.56 -4.62 -14.98
CA SER A 73 11.85 -4.16 -15.52
C SER A 73 11.69 -3.58 -16.93
N ASP A 74 10.61 -3.94 -17.64
CA ASP A 74 10.27 -3.44 -18.96
C ASP A 74 8.88 -2.79 -18.99
N SER A 75 8.87 -1.51 -18.65
CA SER A 75 8.19 -0.51 -19.47
C SER A 75 8.87 0.83 -19.21
N VAL A 76 9.96 1.02 -19.95
CA VAL A 76 10.53 2.29 -20.35
C VAL A 76 9.40 3.29 -20.66
N LEU A 77 9.10 4.20 -19.73
CA LEU A 77 8.58 5.51 -20.11
C LEU A 77 9.80 6.30 -20.61
N ASN A 78 10.09 6.13 -21.90
CA ASN A 78 11.01 6.98 -22.64
C ASN A 78 10.44 8.40 -22.61
N ILE A 79 10.99 9.26 -21.77
CA ILE A 79 10.81 10.71 -21.91
C ILE A 79 12.20 11.30 -21.79
N ALA A 80 12.88 11.34 -22.93
CA ALA A 80 14.11 12.08 -23.11
C ALA A 80 13.82 13.58 -22.98
N GLY A 81 14.74 14.27 -22.31
CA GLY A 81 14.85 15.72 -22.25
C GLY A 81 14.05 16.33 -21.11
N PHE A 82 14.71 16.93 -20.13
CA PHE A 82 14.28 18.24 -19.66
C PHE A 82 15.39 19.05 -18.99
N ASP A 83 15.23 20.33 -19.25
CA ASP A 83 16.06 21.52 -19.07
C ASP A 83 16.39 21.87 -17.61
N SER A 84 17.54 22.53 -17.38
CA SER A 84 17.97 22.98 -16.05
C SER A 84 17.01 24.00 -15.41
N ASP A 85 16.23 24.71 -16.23
CA ASP A 85 15.27 25.72 -15.77
C ASP A 85 14.01 25.10 -15.11
N LEU A 86 13.65 23.86 -15.46
CA LEU A 86 12.56 23.12 -14.81
C LEU A 86 12.93 22.70 -13.38
N ILE A 87 14.20 22.39 -13.11
CA ILE A 87 14.70 22.03 -11.78
C ILE A 87 14.60 23.23 -10.82
N THR A 88 14.78 24.44 -11.32
CA THR A 88 14.70 25.69 -10.54
C THR A 88 13.25 26.08 -10.23
N SER A 89 12.35 25.98 -11.22
CA SER A 89 10.89 26.11 -11.02
C SER A 89 10.36 25.05 -10.02
N PHE A 90 10.93 23.85 -10.08
CA PHE A 90 10.57 22.71 -9.24
C PHE A 90 11.05 22.81 -7.79
N LYS A 91 12.28 23.28 -7.52
CA LYS A 91 12.73 23.61 -6.16
C LYS A 91 11.80 24.65 -5.53
N ARG A 92 11.43 25.67 -6.31
CA ARG A 92 10.49 26.70 -5.88
C ARG A 92 9.10 26.15 -5.57
N ASN A 93 8.60 25.14 -6.29
CA ASN A 93 7.31 24.50 -6.01
C ASN A 93 7.37 23.55 -4.80
N VAL A 94 8.50 22.88 -4.56
CA VAL A 94 8.71 22.05 -3.36
C VAL A 94 8.85 22.93 -2.12
N GLU A 95 9.53 24.06 -2.21
CA GLU A 95 9.62 25.08 -1.17
C GLU A 95 8.28 25.84 -1.00
N ASN A 96 7.48 25.98 -2.06
CA ASN A 96 6.13 26.57 -1.99
C ASN A 96 5.02 25.57 -1.60
N LEU A 97 5.32 24.28 -1.40
CA LEU A 97 4.42 23.37 -0.67
C LEU A 97 4.36 23.77 0.82
N ASP A 98 5.37 24.47 1.35
CA ASP A 98 5.33 25.09 2.68
C ASP A 98 4.52 26.39 2.70
N SER A 99 4.43 27.12 1.58
CA SER A 99 3.75 28.44 1.50
C SER A 99 2.30 28.37 1.04
N LYS A 100 1.91 27.36 0.25
CA LYS A 100 0.50 27.01 0.09
C LYS A 100 0.07 26.28 1.35
N ASN A 101 -0.70 26.99 2.16
CA ASN A 101 -1.48 26.55 3.30
C ASN A 101 -2.47 25.40 2.98
N ASN A 102 -2.05 24.34 2.29
CA ASN A 102 -2.82 23.12 2.18
C ASN A 102 -2.71 22.42 3.52
N THR A 103 -3.71 22.67 4.36
CA THR A 103 -4.04 21.94 5.60
C THR A 103 -4.21 20.42 5.41
N GLN A 104 -4.13 19.94 4.17
CA GLN A 104 -4.31 18.56 3.76
C GLN A 104 -3.05 17.73 4.01
N ILE A 105 -3.23 16.62 4.72
CA ILE A 105 -2.17 15.66 5.03
C ILE A 105 -2.04 14.67 3.87
N ILE A 106 -0.83 14.53 3.33
CA ILE A 106 -0.51 13.58 2.27
C ILE A 106 0.08 12.32 2.90
N THR A 107 -0.59 11.18 2.70
CA THR A 107 -0.17 9.87 3.19
C THR A 107 0.33 9.00 2.05
N HIS A 108 0.89 7.84 2.39
CA HIS A 108 1.47 6.97 1.39
C HIS A 108 0.44 6.33 0.43
N VAL A 109 -0.84 6.33 0.80
CA VAL A 109 -1.93 5.79 -0.03
C VAL A 109 -2.54 6.84 -0.96
N SER A 110 -2.11 8.11 -0.89
CA SER A 110 -2.65 9.21 -1.69
C SER A 110 -2.03 9.36 -3.09
N PHE A 111 -1.22 8.39 -3.55
CA PHE A 111 -0.40 8.57 -4.76
C PHE A 111 -1.23 8.87 -6.01
N GLU A 112 -2.35 8.17 -6.24
CA GLU A 112 -3.15 8.41 -7.44
C GLU A 112 -3.74 9.82 -7.48
N SER A 113 -4.28 10.31 -6.36
CA SER A 113 -4.80 11.68 -6.26
C SER A 113 -3.68 12.70 -6.48
N PHE A 114 -2.52 12.46 -5.87
CA PHE A 114 -1.35 13.31 -6.04
C PHE A 114 -0.87 13.32 -7.50
N ALA A 115 -0.78 12.15 -8.14
CA ALA A 115 -0.28 12.03 -9.50
C ALA A 115 -1.16 12.74 -10.53
N ARG A 116 -2.48 12.79 -10.32
CA ARG A 116 -3.40 13.53 -11.20
C ARG A 116 -3.13 15.02 -11.26
N GLU A 117 -2.67 15.63 -10.15
CA GLU A 117 -2.34 17.06 -10.10
C GLU A 117 -1.08 17.41 -10.91
N PHE A 118 -0.23 16.41 -11.19
CA PHE A 118 1.09 16.57 -11.79
C PHE A 118 1.29 15.67 -13.01
N SER A 119 0.22 15.41 -13.78
CA SER A 119 0.23 14.47 -14.91
C SER A 119 1.22 14.80 -16.03
N HIS A 120 1.77 16.01 -16.05
CA HIS A 120 2.77 16.49 -17.01
C HIS A 120 4.22 16.18 -16.59
N ILE A 121 4.45 15.68 -15.37
CA ILE A 121 5.78 15.40 -14.83
C ILE A 121 6.18 13.94 -15.12
N ASN A 122 7.46 13.71 -15.40
CA ASN A 122 8.02 12.35 -15.48
C ASN A 122 7.74 11.53 -14.20
N ILE A 123 7.36 10.26 -14.37
CA ILE A 123 6.92 9.40 -13.27
C ILE A 123 7.95 9.22 -12.14
N TYR A 124 9.26 9.15 -12.44
CA TYR A 124 10.29 9.00 -11.41
C TYR A 124 10.47 10.27 -10.59
N THR A 125 10.42 11.42 -11.25
CA THR A 125 10.44 12.72 -10.60
C THR A 125 9.20 12.90 -9.72
N LEU A 126 8.03 12.52 -10.23
CA LEU A 126 6.76 12.55 -9.52
C LEU A 126 6.77 11.63 -8.29
N TRP A 127 7.35 10.44 -8.42
CA TRP A 127 7.52 9.49 -7.31
C TRP A 127 8.39 10.06 -6.19
N ASN A 128 9.54 10.64 -6.55
CA ASN A 128 10.43 11.28 -5.60
C ASN A 128 9.78 12.49 -4.90
N LEU A 129 8.96 13.27 -5.62
CA LEU A 129 8.14 14.33 -5.03
C LEU A 129 7.15 13.77 -4.02
N PHE A 130 6.41 12.73 -4.40
CA PHE A 130 5.40 12.13 -3.53
C PHE A 130 6.02 11.60 -2.24
N LYS A 131 7.16 10.92 -2.35
CA LYS A 131 7.95 10.46 -1.20
C LYS A 131 8.31 11.63 -0.27
N LYS A 132 8.79 12.75 -0.82
CA LYS A 132 9.11 13.95 -0.03
C LYS A 132 7.87 14.54 0.65
N ALA A 133 6.75 14.64 -0.06
CA ALA A 133 5.50 15.16 0.47
C ALA A 133 4.94 14.28 1.61
N CYS A 134 5.02 12.96 1.47
CA CYS A 134 4.68 12.00 2.52
C CYS A 134 5.56 12.17 3.76
N ILE A 135 6.89 12.24 3.56
CA ILE A 135 7.86 12.41 4.65
C ILE A 135 7.65 13.75 5.37
N HIS A 136 7.39 14.83 4.61
CA HIS A 136 7.11 16.14 5.18
C HIS A 136 5.82 16.08 6.02
N SER A 137 4.72 15.58 5.46
CA SER A 137 3.43 15.46 6.16
C SER A 137 3.55 14.64 7.45
N TYR A 138 4.30 13.54 7.39
CA TYR A 138 4.58 12.68 8.54
C TYR A 138 5.35 13.41 9.65
N LYS A 139 6.37 14.20 9.28
CA LYS A 139 7.17 14.99 10.24
C LYS A 139 6.38 16.15 10.83
N LYS A 140 5.54 16.80 10.02
CA LYS A 140 4.71 17.96 10.40
C LYS A 140 3.69 17.59 11.46
N ASP A 141 2.92 16.52 11.22
CA ASP A 141 1.92 16.02 12.16
C ASP A 141 1.75 14.52 12.00
N LYS A 142 2.56 13.76 12.75
CA LYS A 142 2.56 12.30 12.74
C LYS A 142 1.19 11.73 13.12
N LEU A 143 0.51 12.36 14.05
CA LEU A 143 -0.78 11.88 14.52
C LEU A 143 -1.85 12.02 13.43
N LYS A 144 -1.94 13.21 12.83
CA LYS A 144 -2.87 13.47 11.73
C LYS A 144 -2.53 12.64 10.50
N TYR A 145 -1.23 12.41 10.21
CA TYR A 145 -0.77 11.47 9.18
C TYR A 145 -1.38 10.08 9.34
N HIS A 146 -1.20 9.46 10.51
CA HIS A 146 -1.73 8.13 10.77
C HIS A 146 -3.26 8.11 10.77
N THR A 147 -3.91 9.11 11.36
CA THR A 147 -5.38 9.23 11.35
C THR A 147 -5.94 9.31 9.93
N THR A 148 -5.34 10.13 9.06
CA THR A 148 -5.72 10.23 7.64
C THR A 148 -5.49 8.90 6.92
N LEU A 149 -4.34 8.25 7.14
CA LEU A 149 -4.01 6.95 6.54
C LEU A 149 -5.05 5.90 6.90
N TYR A 150 -5.38 5.74 8.17
CA TYR A 150 -6.31 4.72 8.62
C TYR A 150 -7.74 4.97 8.12
N LYS A 151 -8.18 6.24 8.06
CA LYS A 151 -9.45 6.60 7.39
C LYS A 151 -9.46 6.17 5.93
N GLN A 152 -8.35 6.35 5.21
CA GLN A 152 -8.23 5.93 3.81
C GLN A 152 -8.21 4.40 3.66
N LEU A 153 -7.58 3.67 4.57
CA LEU A 153 -7.64 2.20 4.62
C LEU A 153 -9.06 1.67 4.89
N GLY A 154 -9.94 2.51 5.44
CA GLY A 154 -11.34 2.19 5.69
C GLY A 154 -11.67 1.90 7.15
N PHE A 155 -10.79 2.26 8.09
CA PHE A 155 -11.12 2.25 9.52
C PHE A 155 -12.06 3.41 9.86
N HIS A 156 -13.07 3.13 10.68
CA HIS A 156 -13.97 4.15 11.22
C HIS A 156 -13.31 4.86 12.41
N ILE A 157 -12.62 5.97 12.14
CA ILE A 157 -11.93 6.77 13.16
C ILE A 157 -12.59 8.16 13.26
N THR A 158 -13.09 8.53 14.44
CA THR A 158 -13.46 9.92 14.75
C THR A 158 -12.22 10.72 15.21
N ASP A 159 -12.21 12.03 14.96
CA ASP A 159 -11.02 12.88 15.12
C ASP A 159 -10.50 13.01 16.57
N ASP A 160 -11.30 12.64 17.57
CA ASP A 160 -10.93 12.66 19.00
C ASP A 160 -10.23 11.37 19.49
N ILE A 161 -10.22 10.29 18.70
CA ILE A 161 -9.89 8.92 19.15
C ILE A 161 -8.42 8.71 19.49
N MET A 162 -7.52 9.45 18.85
CA MET A 162 -6.10 9.28 19.08
C MET A 162 -5.53 10.21 20.17
N ARG A 163 -6.36 11.10 20.74
CA ARG A 163 -5.96 12.05 21.78
C ARG A 163 -6.33 11.63 23.21
N LEU A 164 -7.26 10.68 23.40
CA LEU A 164 -7.71 10.29 24.75
C LEU A 164 -7.61 8.80 25.04
N ASP A 165 -6.95 8.45 26.15
CA ASP A 165 -7.08 7.19 26.89
C ASP A 165 -8.49 7.04 27.48
N SER A 166 -9.50 6.88 26.62
CA SER A 166 -10.86 6.56 27.06
C SER A 166 -11.24 5.15 26.64
N HIS A 167 -11.72 4.38 27.63
CA HIS A 167 -11.91 2.94 27.61
C HIS A 167 -12.98 2.39 26.64
N ASN A 168 -13.55 3.20 25.75
CA ASN A 168 -14.75 2.81 24.98
C ASN A 168 -14.55 2.50 23.49
N ASN A 169 -13.35 2.58 22.91
CA ASN A 169 -13.16 2.29 21.48
C ASN A 169 -12.02 1.29 21.23
N LYS A 170 -12.32 0.00 21.43
CA LYS A 170 -11.36 -1.11 21.38
C LYS A 170 -10.86 -1.45 19.97
N GLU A 171 -11.68 -1.33 18.92
CA GLU A 171 -11.37 -1.97 17.61
C GLU A 171 -10.26 -1.31 16.79
N CYS A 172 -10.09 0.03 16.83
CA CYS A 172 -9.05 0.69 16.04
C CYS A 172 -7.68 0.66 16.72
N ARG A 173 -7.61 0.73 18.06
CA ARG A 173 -6.33 0.74 18.78
C ARG A 173 -5.61 -0.61 18.74
N VAL A 174 -6.34 -1.73 18.64
CA VAL A 174 -5.70 -3.07 18.63
C VAL A 174 -4.72 -3.20 17.48
N PHE A 175 -5.06 -2.62 16.32
CA PHE A 175 -4.34 -2.88 15.08
C PHE A 175 -3.44 -1.75 14.61
N THR A 176 -3.38 -0.62 15.31
CA THR A 176 -2.64 0.57 14.85
C THR A 176 -1.37 0.78 15.65
N GLN A 177 -0.29 1.17 14.97
CA GLN A 177 0.94 1.58 15.60
C GLN A 177 1.59 2.77 14.89
N PHE A 178 2.35 3.53 15.67
CA PHE A 178 3.17 4.62 15.16
C PHE A 178 4.49 4.09 14.64
N GLU A 179 4.64 4.04 13.32
CA GLU A 179 5.86 3.56 12.67
C GLU A 179 7.06 4.48 12.88
N LYS A 180 8.24 4.02 12.47
CA LYS A 180 9.43 4.88 12.36
C LYS A 180 9.45 5.56 11.00
N LEU A 181 10.05 6.75 10.93
CA LEU A 181 10.26 7.45 9.65
C LEU A 181 11.09 6.63 8.66
N THR A 182 12.01 5.79 9.17
CA THR A 182 12.79 4.86 8.35
C THR A 182 11.90 3.83 7.66
N THR A 183 10.89 3.28 8.35
CA THR A 183 9.92 2.36 7.74
C THR A 183 9.19 3.05 6.58
N LEU A 184 8.79 4.32 6.76
CA LEU A 184 8.10 5.08 5.71
C LEU A 184 9.02 5.32 4.51
N ARG A 185 10.30 5.62 4.74
CA ARG A 185 11.27 5.82 3.66
C ARG A 185 11.46 4.56 2.83
N ASN A 186 11.58 3.41 3.49
CA ASN A 186 11.81 2.12 2.86
C ASN A 186 10.59 1.65 2.05
N LEU A 187 9.38 1.99 2.49
CA LEU A 187 8.14 1.68 1.75
C LEU A 187 8.14 2.29 0.33
N TRP A 188 8.80 3.43 0.15
CA TRP A 188 8.89 4.16 -1.12
C TRP A 188 10.11 3.80 -1.97
N ASP A 189 10.96 2.88 -1.51
CA ASP A 189 12.08 2.44 -2.31
C ASP A 189 11.57 1.58 -3.47
N ILE A 190 12.18 1.76 -4.65
CA ILE A 190 11.83 0.99 -5.83
C ILE A 190 12.51 -0.38 -5.68
N HIS A 191 11.74 -1.44 -5.88
CA HIS A 191 12.21 -2.80 -5.78
C HIS A 191 11.87 -3.54 -7.07
N ALA A 192 12.87 -4.16 -7.69
CA ALA A 192 12.64 -5.05 -8.82
C ALA A 192 12.01 -6.37 -8.29
N ILE A 193 10.74 -6.58 -8.57
CA ILE A 193 10.03 -7.83 -8.26
C ILE A 193 9.75 -8.58 -9.55
N ASP A 194 10.20 -9.83 -9.59
CA ASP A 194 9.93 -10.75 -10.69
C ASP A 194 8.72 -11.64 -10.30
N LEU A 195 7.51 -11.21 -10.68
CA LEU A 195 6.29 -11.96 -10.38
C LEU A 195 6.23 -13.31 -11.10
N GLU A 196 6.78 -13.43 -12.31
CA GLU A 196 6.83 -14.72 -13.01
C GLU A 196 7.65 -15.74 -12.24
N LYS A 197 8.80 -15.31 -11.72
CA LYS A 197 9.65 -16.19 -10.92
C LYS A 197 8.98 -16.59 -9.60
N ILE A 198 8.25 -15.67 -8.97
CA ILE A 198 7.47 -15.99 -7.77
C ILE A 198 6.36 -17.00 -8.11
N GLU A 199 5.60 -16.76 -9.17
CA GLU A 199 4.54 -17.67 -9.64
C GLU A 199 5.11 -19.08 -9.84
N LYS A 200 6.16 -19.23 -10.66
CA LYS A 200 6.79 -20.51 -11.01
C LYS A 200 7.39 -21.26 -9.81
N LYS A 201 7.74 -20.57 -8.72
CA LYS A 201 8.45 -21.15 -7.55
C LYS A 201 7.57 -21.26 -6.30
N SER A 202 6.45 -20.56 -6.26
CA SER A 202 5.46 -20.67 -5.20
C SER A 202 4.55 -21.88 -5.45
N GLN A 203 3.93 -22.40 -4.39
CA GLN A 203 2.92 -23.45 -4.54
C GLN A 203 1.65 -22.92 -5.22
N LYS A 204 1.26 -21.68 -4.87
CA LYS A 204 0.18 -20.92 -5.49
C LYS A 204 0.43 -19.43 -5.29
N PHE A 205 0.02 -18.62 -6.25
CA PHE A 205 -0.09 -17.19 -6.12
C PHE A 205 -1.57 -16.80 -6.06
N VAL A 206 -1.98 -16.13 -4.99
CA VAL A 206 -3.39 -15.80 -4.72
C VAL A 206 -3.50 -14.34 -4.33
N VAL A 207 -4.50 -13.65 -4.85
CA VAL A 207 -4.74 -12.24 -4.57
C VAL A 207 -6.20 -12.03 -4.21
N PHE A 208 -6.44 -11.35 -3.10
CA PHE A 208 -7.76 -10.85 -2.71
C PHE A 208 -7.80 -9.35 -2.94
N ILE A 209 -8.80 -8.88 -3.67
CA ILE A 209 -8.97 -7.49 -4.08
C ILE A 209 -10.35 -7.02 -3.65
N ALA A 210 -10.43 -5.84 -3.04
CA ALA A 210 -11.69 -5.22 -2.69
C ALA A 210 -12.35 -4.58 -3.91
N GLU A 211 -13.66 -4.77 -4.11
CA GLU A 211 -14.38 -4.07 -5.20
C GLU A 211 -14.43 -2.55 -5.00
N ASN A 212 -14.69 -2.12 -3.76
CA ASN A 212 -14.81 -0.70 -3.40
C ASN A 212 -13.52 -0.19 -2.74
N ASP A 213 -12.38 -0.55 -3.31
CA ASP A 213 -11.09 0.01 -2.90
C ASP A 213 -11.00 1.48 -3.33
N ARG A 214 -10.68 2.36 -2.38
CA ARG A 214 -10.50 3.80 -2.64
C ARG A 214 -9.03 4.20 -2.79
N ILE A 215 -8.12 3.26 -2.53
CA ILE A 215 -6.68 3.46 -2.57
C ILE A 215 -6.12 2.94 -3.89
N THR A 216 -6.58 1.76 -4.31
CA THR A 216 -6.08 1.11 -5.53
C THR A 216 -7.15 0.94 -6.58
N ASN A 217 -6.76 1.02 -7.86
CA ASN A 217 -7.64 0.66 -8.95
C ASN A 217 -7.79 -0.88 -9.05
N SER A 218 -8.82 -1.41 -8.38
CA SER A 218 -9.10 -2.84 -8.31
C SER A 218 -9.17 -3.54 -9.67
N LYS A 219 -9.76 -2.88 -10.68
CA LYS A 219 -9.88 -3.45 -12.04
C LYS A 219 -8.52 -3.56 -12.73
N LEU A 220 -7.69 -2.53 -12.60
CA LEU A 220 -6.36 -2.52 -13.19
C LEU A 220 -5.46 -3.56 -12.51
N ILE A 221 -5.43 -3.54 -11.18
CA ILE A 221 -4.62 -4.48 -10.39
C ILE A 221 -5.08 -5.92 -10.63
N SER A 222 -6.38 -6.20 -10.65
CA SER A 222 -6.88 -7.55 -10.90
C SER A 222 -6.48 -8.04 -12.28
N LYS A 223 -6.63 -7.20 -13.32
CA LYS A 223 -6.26 -7.56 -14.71
C LYS A 223 -4.77 -7.87 -14.84
N TYR A 224 -3.93 -7.15 -14.10
CA TYR A 224 -2.50 -7.38 -14.11
C TYR A 224 -2.11 -8.64 -13.32
N LEU A 225 -2.53 -8.74 -12.06
CA LEU A 225 -2.13 -9.83 -11.17
C LEU A 225 -2.76 -11.18 -11.53
N SER A 226 -3.91 -11.20 -12.22
CA SER A 226 -4.54 -12.44 -12.69
C SER A 226 -3.70 -13.22 -13.71
N GLN A 227 -2.67 -12.59 -14.28
CA GLN A 227 -1.71 -13.26 -15.17
C GLN A 227 -0.77 -14.21 -14.42
N PHE A 228 -0.62 -14.03 -13.10
CA PHE A 228 0.32 -14.78 -12.27
C PHE A 228 -0.37 -15.72 -11.28
N GLY A 229 -1.70 -15.73 -11.20
CA GLY A 229 -2.40 -16.56 -10.23
C GLY A 229 -3.88 -16.27 -10.09
N ILE A 230 -4.46 -16.75 -8.97
CA ILE A 230 -5.90 -16.64 -8.72
C ILE A 230 -6.20 -15.28 -8.11
N CYS A 231 -7.09 -14.51 -8.74
CA CYS A 231 -7.58 -13.24 -8.21
C CYS A 231 -9.04 -13.34 -7.78
N TYR A 232 -9.32 -13.08 -6.51
CA TYR A 232 -10.68 -12.93 -5.98
C TYR A 232 -11.01 -11.45 -5.86
N ILE A 233 -12.08 -11.02 -6.54
CA ILE A 233 -12.66 -9.69 -6.34
C ILE A 233 -13.82 -9.82 -5.35
N LEU A 234 -13.65 -9.25 -4.16
CA LEU A 234 -14.64 -9.30 -3.09
C LEU A 234 -15.61 -8.12 -3.21
N LYS A 235 -16.86 -8.44 -3.59
CA LYS A 235 -17.92 -7.45 -3.77
C LYS A 235 -18.29 -6.73 -2.49
N GLY A 236 -18.57 -5.43 -2.60
CA GLY A 236 -19.02 -4.61 -1.47
C GLY A 236 -17.99 -4.46 -0.35
N ARG A 237 -16.71 -4.76 -0.58
CA ARG A 237 -15.64 -4.66 0.42
C ARG A 237 -14.77 -3.41 0.23
N ASN A 238 -14.26 -2.85 1.34
CA ASN A 238 -13.25 -1.78 1.35
C ASN A 238 -11.83 -2.35 1.34
N HIS A 239 -10.81 -1.47 1.40
CA HIS A 239 -9.40 -1.87 1.32
C HIS A 239 -8.99 -2.89 2.39
N ILE A 240 -9.47 -2.79 3.63
CA ILE A 240 -9.28 -3.83 4.68
C ILE A 240 -10.15 -5.09 4.50
N LEU A 241 -10.74 -5.29 3.32
CA LEU A 241 -11.59 -6.43 2.95
C LEU A 241 -12.87 -6.60 3.79
N GLN A 242 -13.30 -5.53 4.48
CA GLN A 242 -14.52 -5.51 5.28
C GLN A 242 -15.71 -4.98 4.49
N ARG A 243 -16.92 -5.47 4.80
CA ARG A 243 -18.15 -5.02 4.13
C ARG A 243 -18.33 -3.52 4.36
N VAL A 244 -18.54 -2.78 3.28
CA VAL A 244 -18.99 -1.40 3.36
C VAL A 244 -20.46 -1.42 3.78
N ALA A 245 -20.81 -0.73 4.87
CA ALA A 245 -22.21 -0.53 5.21
C ALA A 245 -22.89 0.20 4.05
N ASN A 246 -23.84 -0.44 3.37
CA ASN A 246 -24.69 0.25 2.42
C ASN A 246 -25.43 1.34 3.20
N LYS A 247 -25.28 2.60 2.80
CA LYS A 247 -26.27 3.61 3.17
C LYS A 247 -27.59 3.04 2.66
N ARG A 248 -28.52 2.70 3.57
CA ARG A 248 -29.89 2.37 3.18
C ARG A 248 -30.37 3.53 2.30
N ALA A 249 -30.77 3.19 1.08
CA ALA A 249 -31.39 4.14 0.15
C ALA A 249 -32.69 4.68 0.76
#